data_AF-A0A0V0W789-F1
#
_entry.id   AF-A0A0V0W789-F1
#
_cell.length_a   1.000
_cell.length_b   1.000
_cell.length_c   1.000
_cell.angle_alpha   90.00
_cell.angle_beta   90.00
_cell.angle_gamma   90.00
#
_symmetry.space_group_name_H-M   'P 1'
#
loop_
_entity.id
_entity.type
_entity.pdbx_description
1 polymer ?
#
loop_
_entity_poly.entity_id
_entity_poly.type
_entity_poly.pdbx_seq_one_letter_code
_entity_poly.pdbx_strand_id
1 'polypeptide(L)'
;MAAFTAAKLIAFIKNYIGIRVDELNYWSDSEITLCWIKNSTQKLKPFIQNRVEIIRQLTSPVLWRHCPTKNNPADLLSLMKDKDCNSESKDYPSINLKIDPYYPPFVTVLVNVEENIELNPERFDDFEKLVRVIAYCRRFLANCRHPESNRRLEPLTLIELQIAENYWI
;
A
#
# COMPACT_ATOMS: atom_id res chain seq x y z
N MET A 1 1.65 7.36 -13.26
CA MET A 1 1.81 7.93 -11.89
C MET A 1 1.86 6.86 -10.81
N ALA A 2 1.00 5.82 -10.87
CA ALA A 2 1.01 4.72 -9.90
C ALA A 2 2.39 4.09 -9.66
N ALA A 3 3.14 3.78 -10.72
CA ALA A 3 4.49 3.21 -10.63
C ALA A 3 5.48 4.07 -9.81
N PHE A 4 5.39 5.40 -9.93
CA PHE A 4 6.22 6.33 -9.16
C PHE A 4 5.88 6.29 -7.67
N THR A 5 4.58 6.32 -7.35
CA THR A 5 4.11 6.22 -5.97
C THR A 5 4.49 4.87 -5.35
N ALA A 6 4.32 3.77 -6.11
CA ALA A 6 4.71 2.42 -5.67
C ALA A 6 6.21 2.33 -5.38
N ALA A 7 7.07 2.88 -6.25
CA ALA A 7 8.52 2.90 -6.03
C ALA A 7 8.90 3.63 -4.74
N LYS A 8 8.31 4.81 -4.49
CA LYS A 8 8.54 5.58 -3.25
C LYS A 8 8.03 4.83 -2.01
N LEU A 9 6.85 4.23 -2.09
CA LEU A 9 6.26 3.48 -1.00
C LEU A 9 7.12 2.26 -0.64
N ILE A 10 7.57 1.51 -1.64
CA ILE A 10 8.43 0.34 -1.42
C ILE A 10 9.77 0.76 -0.82
N ALA A 11 10.37 1.85 -1.31
CA ALA A 11 11.60 2.39 -0.72
C ALA A 11 11.40 2.81 0.75
N PHE A 12 10.26 3.44 1.07
CA PHE A 12 9.90 3.78 2.44
C PHE A 12 9.74 2.51 3.29
N ILE A 13 8.88 1.58 2.87
CA ILE A 13 8.61 0.33 3.61
C ILE A 13 9.90 -0.45 3.86
N LYS A 14 10.79 -0.56 2.87
CA LYS A 14 12.10 -1.23 3.05
C LYS A 14 12.91 -0.70 4.22
N ASN A 15 12.83 0.60 4.49
CA ASN A 15 13.58 1.22 5.58
C ASN A 15 12.97 0.97 6.95
N TYR A 16 11.66 0.71 7.03
CA TYR A 16 10.92 0.64 8.30
C TYR A 16 10.41 -0.76 8.66
N ILE A 17 10.29 -1.67 7.69
CA ILE A 17 9.58 -2.94 7.92
C ILE A 17 10.38 -3.93 8.78
N GLY A 18 11.69 -3.71 9.00
CA GLY A 18 12.52 -4.56 9.89
C GLY A 18 12.65 -6.03 9.45
N ILE A 19 12.06 -6.41 8.33
CA ILE A 19 12.00 -7.77 7.80
C ILE A 19 12.94 -7.88 6.60
N ARG A 20 13.68 -8.98 6.56
CA ARG A 20 14.52 -9.34 5.41
C ARG A 20 13.62 -9.65 4.21
N VAL A 21 13.78 -8.88 3.13
CA VAL A 21 13.12 -9.12 1.84
C VAL A 21 14.09 -9.87 0.92
N ASP A 22 13.85 -11.16 0.71
CA ASP A 22 14.73 -12.00 -0.13
C ASP A 22 14.55 -11.75 -1.64
N GLU A 23 13.32 -11.49 -2.08
CA GLU A 23 13.02 -11.19 -3.49
C GLU A 23 11.98 -10.07 -3.61
N LEU A 24 12.14 -9.23 -4.62
CA LEU A 24 11.23 -8.12 -4.90
C LEU A 24 10.93 -8.01 -6.39
N ASN A 25 9.65 -8.07 -6.75
CA ASN A 25 9.17 -7.90 -8.11
C ASN A 25 8.18 -6.73 -8.17
N TYR A 26 8.27 -5.92 -9.23
CA TYR A 26 7.38 -4.78 -9.47
C TYR A 26 6.49 -5.08 -10.67
N TRP A 27 5.21 -4.76 -10.57
CA TRP A 27 4.25 -5.04 -11.64
C TRP A 27 3.55 -3.76 -12.08
N SER A 28 3.39 -3.61 -13.40
CA SER A 28 2.57 -2.55 -13.99
C SER A 28 1.81 -3.08 -15.20
N ASP A 29 0.60 -2.61 -15.39
CA ASP A 29 -0.25 -2.85 -16.55
C ASP A 29 -0.03 -1.88 -17.71
N SER A 30 0.78 -0.83 -17.46
CA SER A 30 1.11 0.15 -18.47
C SER A 30 2.40 -0.25 -19.20
N GLU A 31 2.26 -0.87 -20.37
CA GLU A 31 3.39 -1.21 -21.25
C GLU A 31 4.24 0.02 -21.60
N ILE A 32 3.61 1.18 -21.81
CA ILE A 32 4.31 2.44 -22.06
C ILE A 32 5.18 2.82 -20.86
N THR A 33 4.65 2.69 -19.64
CA THR A 33 5.41 2.98 -18.41
C THR A 33 6.59 2.02 -18.27
N LEU A 34 6.39 0.72 -18.55
CA LEU A 34 7.47 -0.28 -18.53
C LEU A 34 8.54 0.01 -19.58
N CYS A 35 8.13 0.40 -20.79
CA CYS A 35 9.05 0.81 -21.84
C CYS A 35 9.92 1.98 -21.37
N TRP A 36 9.32 3.02 -20.78
CA TRP A 36 10.07 4.15 -20.23
C TRP A 36 11.00 3.75 -19.10
N ILE A 37 10.61 2.83 -18.21
CA ILE A 37 11.48 2.37 -17.11
C ILE A 37 12.67 1.60 -17.65
N LYS A 38 12.44 0.65 -18.57
CA LYS A 38 13.48 -0.25 -19.10
C LYS A 38 14.41 0.42 -20.11
N ASN A 39 13.91 1.39 -20.88
CA ASN A 39 14.68 2.03 -21.94
C ASN A 39 15.16 3.43 -21.53
N SER A 40 16.46 3.59 -21.28
CA SER A 40 17.07 4.86 -20.86
C SER A 40 17.42 5.81 -22.00
N THR A 41 17.37 5.36 -23.24
CA THR A 41 17.79 6.17 -24.40
C THR A 41 16.67 7.01 -24.99
N GLN A 42 15.42 6.77 -24.59
CA GLN A 42 14.27 7.50 -25.10
C GLN A 42 14.18 8.93 -24.54
N LYS A 43 14.01 9.91 -25.43
CA LYS A 43 13.83 11.31 -25.04
C LYS A 43 12.38 11.52 -24.55
N LEU A 44 12.21 11.72 -23.24
CA LEU A 44 10.91 11.90 -22.60
C LEU A 44 10.65 13.37 -22.26
N LYS A 45 9.38 13.74 -22.05
CA LYS A 45 9.03 15.06 -21.52
C LYS A 45 9.65 15.21 -20.11
N PRO A 46 10.14 16.40 -19.71
CA PRO A 46 10.83 16.59 -18.43
C PRO A 46 10.05 16.06 -17.22
N PHE A 47 8.73 16.28 -17.20
CA PHE A 47 7.84 15.77 -16.15
C PHE A 47 7.85 14.24 -16.02
N ILE A 48 7.88 13.52 -17.14
CA ILE A 48 7.93 12.05 -17.16
C ILE A 48 9.34 11.58 -16.85
N GLN A 49 10.35 12.20 -17.48
CA GLN A 49 11.76 11.88 -17.28
C GLN A 49 12.14 11.94 -15.80
N ASN A 50 11.82 13.03 -15.10
CA ASN A 50 12.13 13.18 -13.68
C ASN A 50 11.53 12.05 -12.82
N ARG A 51 10.34 11.57 -13.15
CA ARG A 51 9.69 10.48 -12.41
C ARG A 51 10.28 9.12 -12.73
N VAL A 52 10.55 8.86 -14.01
CA VAL A 52 11.20 7.64 -14.47
C VAL A 52 12.59 7.53 -13.86
N GLU A 53 13.31 8.65 -13.76
CA GLU A 53 14.63 8.72 -13.14
C GLU A 53 14.58 8.36 -11.65
N ILE A 54 13.62 8.94 -10.91
CA ILE A 54 13.42 8.57 -9.49
C ILE A 54 13.04 7.08 -9.36
N ILE A 55 12.19 6.54 -10.25
CA ILE A 55 11.87 5.10 -10.23
C ILE A 55 13.13 4.25 -10.41
N ARG A 56 14.01 4.63 -11.34
CA ARG A 56 15.29 3.92 -11.59
C ARG A 56 16.27 4.05 -10.43
N GLN A 57 16.27 5.16 -9.71
CA GLN A 57 17.10 5.35 -8.52
C GLN A 57 16.60 4.49 -7.34
N LEU A 58 15.29 4.33 -7.19
CA LEU A 58 14.69 3.60 -6.07
C LEU A 58 14.52 2.09 -6.35
N THR A 59 14.50 1.68 -7.62
CA THR A 59 14.16 0.31 -8.03
C THR A 59 15.02 -0.14 -9.20
N SER A 60 15.28 -1.45 -9.31
CA SER A 60 15.96 -2.01 -10.48
C SER A 60 15.00 -2.16 -11.66
N PRO A 61 15.28 -1.58 -12.85
CA PRO A 61 14.43 -1.72 -14.04
C PRO A 61 14.18 -3.16 -14.50
N VAL A 62 15.11 -4.06 -14.20
CA VAL A 62 15.03 -5.48 -14.59
C VAL A 62 13.92 -6.21 -13.81
N LEU A 63 13.61 -5.74 -12.61
CA LEU A 63 12.59 -6.34 -11.72
C LEU A 63 11.16 -5.92 -12.09
N TRP A 64 10.99 -5.04 -13.09
CA TRP A 64 9.68 -4.59 -13.55
C TRP A 64 9.08 -5.54 -14.60
N ARG A 65 7.88 -6.03 -14.30
CA ARG A 65 7.13 -6.99 -15.10
C ARG A 65 5.79 -6.41 -15.53
N HIS A 66 5.28 -6.92 -16.66
CA HIS A 66 3.95 -6.56 -17.15
C HIS A 66 2.88 -7.42 -16.49
N CYS A 67 1.80 -6.79 -16.05
CA CYS A 67 0.60 -7.47 -15.56
C CYS A 67 -0.60 -6.93 -16.34
N PRO A 68 -1.36 -7.75 -17.10
CA PRO A 68 -2.52 -7.26 -17.84
C PRO A 68 -3.52 -6.52 -16.94
N THR A 69 -4.14 -5.43 -17.41
CA THR A 69 -5.12 -4.62 -16.63
C THR A 69 -6.21 -5.47 -15.99
N LYS A 70 -6.71 -6.51 -16.67
CA LYS A 70 -7.73 -7.44 -16.13
C LYS A 70 -7.27 -8.22 -14.89
N ASN A 71 -5.97 -8.37 -14.72
CA ASN A 71 -5.33 -9.13 -13.64
C ASN A 71 -4.59 -8.20 -12.66
N ASN A 72 -4.71 -6.89 -12.81
CA ASN A 72 -4.05 -5.92 -11.94
C ASN A 72 -4.89 -5.69 -10.67
N PRO A 73 -4.47 -6.20 -9.50
CA PRO A 73 -5.25 -6.03 -8.27
C PRO A 73 -5.34 -4.55 -7.83
N ALA A 74 -4.41 -3.69 -8.28
CA ALA A 74 -4.46 -2.27 -7.96
C ALA A 74 -5.64 -1.54 -8.63
N ASP A 75 -6.12 -2.03 -9.77
CA ASP A 75 -7.29 -1.46 -10.44
C ASP A 75 -8.58 -1.80 -9.70
N LEU A 76 -8.69 -3.03 -9.16
CA LEU A 76 -9.81 -3.41 -8.30
C LEU A 76 -9.93 -2.47 -7.09
N LEU A 77 -8.80 -2.16 -6.44
CA LEU A 77 -8.75 -1.21 -5.33
C LEU A 77 -9.08 0.22 -5.75
N SER A 78 -8.72 0.61 -6.98
CA SER A 78 -9.06 1.94 -7.51
C SER A 78 -10.56 2.04 -7.80
N LEU A 79 -11.17 0.96 -8.30
CA LEU A 79 -12.62 0.86 -8.56
C LEU A 79 -13.47 0.81 -7.29
N MET A 80 -12.91 0.31 -6.17
CA MET A 80 -13.59 0.28 -4.88
C MET A 80 -13.78 1.67 -4.26
N LYS A 81 -12.97 2.66 -4.63
CA LYS A 81 -13.06 4.03 -4.09
C LYS A 81 -14.20 4.86 -4.68
N ASP A 82 -14.76 4.45 -5.82
CA ASP A 82 -15.82 5.18 -6.51
C ASP A 82 -17.23 4.72 -6.12
N LYS A 83 -17.35 3.72 -5.24
CA LYS A 83 -18.66 3.23 -4.76
C LYS A 83 -18.95 3.69 -3.34
N ASP A 84 -19.32 4.96 -3.22
CA ASP A 84 -20.08 5.41 -2.06
C ASP A 84 -21.44 4.69 -2.03
N CYS A 85 -21.70 4.10 -0.86
CA CYS A 85 -22.92 3.54 -0.31
C CYS A 85 -24.24 3.91 -1.03
N ASN A 86 -24.87 2.91 -1.66
CA ASN A 86 -26.32 2.62 -1.68
C ASN A 86 -26.67 1.70 -2.86
N SER A 87 -26.49 0.40 -2.69
CA SER A 87 -27.38 -0.61 -3.30
C SER A 87 -27.02 -1.99 -2.77
N GLU A 88 -28.06 -2.67 -2.31
CA GLU A 88 -28.06 -4.05 -1.84
C GLU A 88 -27.43 -5.00 -2.86
N SER A 89 -26.85 -6.08 -2.29
CA SER A 89 -26.36 -7.30 -2.92
C SER A 89 -26.43 -7.34 -4.44
N LYS A 90 -25.29 -7.16 -5.09
CA LYS A 90 -25.02 -7.84 -6.36
C LYS A 90 -23.83 -8.74 -6.13
N ASP A 91 -24.06 -10.03 -6.34
CA ASP A 91 -23.09 -11.11 -6.36
C ASP A 91 -21.75 -10.59 -6.86
N TYR A 92 -20.82 -10.37 -5.94
CA TYR A 92 -19.43 -10.19 -6.29
C TYR A 92 -19.02 -11.49 -6.96
N PRO A 93 -18.61 -11.49 -8.25
CA PRO A 93 -18.07 -12.70 -8.84
C PRO A 93 -16.91 -13.10 -7.94
N SER A 94 -16.99 -14.31 -7.39
CA SER A 94 -15.95 -14.88 -6.54
C SER A 94 -14.62 -14.52 -7.18
N ILE A 95 -13.73 -13.87 -6.42
CA ILE A 95 -12.41 -13.42 -6.89
C ILE A 95 -11.63 -14.68 -7.26
N ASN A 96 -11.86 -15.19 -8.46
CA ASN A 96 -10.99 -16.09 -9.17
C ASN A 96 -9.96 -15.18 -9.84
N LEU A 97 -9.14 -14.54 -9.02
CA LEU A 97 -7.77 -14.26 -9.43
C LEU A 97 -7.25 -15.64 -9.83
N LYS A 98 -7.22 -15.92 -11.14
CA LYS A 98 -6.34 -16.96 -11.66
C LYS A 98 -4.95 -16.44 -11.37
N ILE A 99 -4.48 -16.74 -10.16
CA ILE A 99 -3.14 -16.49 -9.70
C ILE A 99 -2.29 -17.36 -10.63
N ASP A 100 -1.67 -16.70 -11.62
CA ASP A 100 -0.69 -17.32 -12.48
C ASP A 100 0.33 -18.04 -11.57
N PRO A 101 0.71 -19.31 -11.82
CA PRO A 101 1.70 -20.01 -11.00
C PRO A 101 3.05 -19.29 -10.89
N TYR A 102 3.30 -18.26 -11.70
CA TYR A 102 4.44 -17.34 -11.58
C TYR A 102 4.28 -16.26 -10.48
N TYR A 103 3.10 -16.12 -9.91
CA TYR A 103 2.82 -15.27 -8.76
C TYR A 103 3.02 -16.13 -7.50
N PRO A 104 3.95 -15.78 -6.59
CA PRO A 104 4.11 -16.56 -5.37
C PRO A 104 2.76 -16.55 -4.65
N PRO A 105 2.14 -17.73 -4.45
CA PRO A 105 0.90 -17.81 -3.73
C PRO A 105 1.27 -17.41 -2.30
N PHE A 106 0.59 -16.40 -1.76
CA PHE A 106 0.77 -15.87 -0.41
C PHE A 106 2.20 -15.41 -0.04
N VAL A 107 2.40 -14.09 -0.03
CA VAL A 107 3.49 -13.50 0.77
C VAL A 107 3.10 -13.66 2.24
N THR A 108 3.68 -14.64 2.93
CA THR A 108 3.60 -14.72 4.39
C THR A 108 4.59 -13.72 4.97
N VAL A 109 4.14 -12.48 5.17
CA VAL A 109 4.94 -11.50 5.92
C VAL A 109 4.79 -11.83 7.40
N LEU A 110 5.80 -12.49 7.97
CA LEU A 110 5.97 -12.57 9.43
C LEU A 110 6.39 -11.19 9.92
N VAL A 111 5.43 -10.28 10.07
CA VAL A 111 5.66 -8.97 10.69
C VAL A 111 5.70 -9.18 12.19
N ASN A 112 6.89 -9.10 12.78
CA ASN A 112 6.99 -8.79 14.19
C ASN A 112 6.60 -7.31 14.35
N VAL A 113 5.31 -7.04 14.47
CA VAL A 113 4.80 -5.67 14.66
C VAL A 113 5.17 -5.27 16.08
N GLU A 114 6.29 -4.55 16.22
CA GLU A 114 6.53 -3.75 17.43
C GLU A 114 5.41 -2.71 17.54
N GLU A 115 4.75 -2.64 18.70
CA GLU A 115 3.58 -1.77 18.92
C GLU A 115 3.94 -0.30 19.12
N ASN A 116 5.22 0.05 18.95
CA ASN A 116 5.74 1.40 19.13
C ASN A 116 5.52 2.22 17.86
N ILE A 117 4.37 2.90 17.80
CA ILE A 117 4.05 3.84 16.72
C ILE A 117 4.73 5.18 17.05
N GLU A 118 5.88 5.44 16.43
CA GLU A 118 6.55 6.74 16.51
C GLU A 118 5.93 7.72 15.50
N LEU A 119 5.13 8.67 16.00
CA LEU A 119 4.71 9.85 15.23
C LEU A 119 5.42 11.08 15.79
N ASN A 120 5.70 12.08 14.95
CA ASN A 120 6.17 13.38 15.42
C ASN A 120 4.95 14.28 15.72
N PRO A 121 4.70 14.69 16.98
CA PRO A 121 3.60 15.58 17.35
C PRO A 121 3.62 16.91 16.62
N GLU A 122 4.80 17.45 16.31
CA GLU A 122 4.96 18.76 15.65
C GLU A 122 4.39 18.79 14.23
N ARG A 123 4.06 17.63 13.65
CA ARG A 123 3.39 17.54 12.34
C ARG A 123 1.87 17.72 12.41
N PHE A 124 1.32 17.89 13.60
CA PHE A 124 -0.12 17.99 13.83
C PHE A 124 -0.44 19.27 14.58
N ASP A 125 -1.28 20.12 13.96
CA ASP A 125 -1.75 21.37 14.56
C ASP A 125 -2.91 21.16 15.55
N ASP A 126 -3.40 19.91 15.68
CA ASP A 126 -4.56 19.53 16.47
C ASP A 126 -4.28 18.22 17.21
N PHE A 127 -4.36 18.28 18.55
CA PHE A 127 -4.12 17.15 19.43
C PHE A 127 -5.18 16.05 19.26
N GLU A 128 -6.45 16.41 19.08
CA GLU A 128 -7.52 15.43 18.88
C GLU A 128 -7.32 14.68 17.56
N LYS A 129 -6.83 15.38 16.53
CA LYS A 129 -6.44 14.78 15.26
C LYS A 129 -5.29 13.79 15.43
N LEU A 130 -4.26 14.14 16.21
CA LEU A 130 -3.15 13.25 16.52
C LEU A 130 -3.63 11.97 17.24
N VAL A 131 -4.47 12.12 18.27
CA VAL A 131 -5.06 11.00 19.02
C VAL A 131 -5.86 10.08 18.10
N ARG A 132 -6.72 10.62 17.23
CA ARG A 132 -7.49 9.83 16.26
C ARG A 132 -6.59 9.07 15.28
N VAL A 133 -5.55 9.71 14.77
CA VAL A 133 -4.59 9.07 13.85
C VAL A 133 -3.93 7.86 14.51
N ILE A 134 -3.51 7.98 15.77
CA ILE A 134 -2.88 6.88 16.50
C ILE A 134 -3.85 5.77 16.82
N ALA A 135 -5.07 6.11 17.22
CA ALA A 135 -6.12 5.13 17.44
C ALA A 135 -6.39 4.31 16.17
N TYR A 136 -6.43 4.95 15.00
CA TYR A 136 -6.53 4.26 13.72
C TYR A 136 -5.30 3.41 13.37
N CYS A 137 -4.08 3.93 13.59
CA CYS A 137 -2.86 3.16 13.38
C CYS A 137 -2.84 1.90 14.25
N ARG A 138 -3.18 2.00 15.54
CA ARG A 138 -3.29 0.85 16.45
C ARG A 138 -4.36 -0.14 16.02
N ARG A 139 -5.55 0.35 15.65
CA ARG A 139 -6.62 -0.52 15.13
C ARG A 139 -6.21 -1.24 13.86
N PHE A 140 -5.52 -0.55 12.96
CA PHE A 140 -4.99 -1.16 11.74
C PHE A 140 -4.03 -2.30 12.07
N LEU A 141 -3.07 -2.08 12.97
CA LEU A 141 -2.14 -3.13 13.42
C LEU A 141 -2.87 -4.32 14.07
N ALA A 142 -3.90 -4.07 14.88
CA ALA A 142 -4.73 -5.12 15.46
C ALA A 142 -5.49 -5.90 14.38
N ASN A 143 -6.09 -5.21 13.39
CA ASN A 143 -6.80 -5.82 12.28
C ASN A 143 -5.88 -6.65 11.37
N CYS A 144 -4.60 -6.30 11.24
CA CYS A 144 -3.61 -7.10 10.52
C CYS A 144 -3.37 -8.48 11.15
N ARG A 145 -3.63 -8.63 12.47
CA ARG A 145 -3.48 -9.89 13.20
C ARG A 145 -4.75 -10.76 13.19
N HIS A 146 -5.82 -10.30 12.56
CA HIS A 146 -7.12 -10.98 12.53
C HIS A 146 -7.64 -11.26 11.11
N PRO A 147 -8.36 -12.38 10.91
CA PRO A 147 -9.07 -12.63 9.65
C PRO A 147 -10.15 -11.57 9.41
N GLU A 148 -10.55 -11.38 8.15
CA GLU A 148 -11.48 -10.31 7.74
C GLU A 148 -12.78 -10.27 8.56
N SER A 149 -13.32 -11.44 8.92
CA SER A 149 -14.51 -11.59 9.76
C SER A 149 -14.41 -10.95 11.14
N ASN A 150 -13.19 -10.77 11.66
CA ASN A 150 -12.93 -10.31 13.02
C ASN A 150 -12.32 -8.89 13.04
N ARG A 151 -12.20 -8.23 11.87
CA ARG A 151 -11.65 -6.88 11.78
C ARG A 151 -12.69 -5.85 12.23
N ARG A 152 -12.24 -4.85 12.97
CA ARG A 152 -13.08 -3.72 13.41
C ARG A 152 -13.10 -2.65 12.33
N LEU A 153 -14.28 -2.40 11.75
CA LEU A 153 -14.50 -1.39 10.69
C LEU A 153 -15.39 -0.23 11.13
N GLU A 154 -16.04 -0.35 12.29
CA GLU A 154 -16.91 0.67 12.89
C GLU A 154 -16.14 1.94 13.29
N PRO A 155 -16.82 3.06 13.64
CA PRO A 155 -16.15 4.26 14.17
C PRO A 155 -15.24 3.98 15.37
N LEU A 156 -14.27 4.87 15.63
CA LEU A 156 -13.39 4.76 16.79
C LEU A 156 -14.19 4.72 18.09
N THR A 157 -13.91 3.71 18.92
CA THR A 157 -14.52 3.64 20.25
C THR A 157 -13.85 4.62 21.19
N LEU A 158 -14.59 5.05 22.23
CA LEU A 158 -14.05 5.91 23.27
C LEU A 158 -12.84 5.28 23.98
N ILE A 159 -12.81 3.95 24.10
CA ILE A 159 -11.68 3.20 24.67
C ILE A 159 -10.44 3.33 23.79
N GLU A 160 -10.57 3.21 22.46
CA GLU A 160 -9.44 3.35 21.53
C GLU A 160 -8.88 4.78 21.54
N LEU A 161 -9.75 5.78 21.68
CA LEU A 161 -9.33 7.18 21.84
C LEU A 161 -8.59 7.38 23.16
N GLN A 162 -9.10 6.87 24.28
CA GLN A 162 -8.44 6.97 25.59
C GLN A 162 -7.06 6.29 25.60
N ILE A 163 -6.94 5.11 24.98
CA ILE A 163 -5.65 4.40 24.86
C ILE A 163 -4.67 5.21 24.00
N ALA A 164 -5.14 5.87 22.95
CA ALA A 164 -4.30 6.71 22.10
C ALA A 164 -3.90 8.03 22.78
N GLU A 165 -4.77 8.58 23.62
CA GLU A 165 -4.49 9.78 24.43
C GLU A 165 -3.43 9.49 25.50
N ASN A 166 -3.61 8.40 26.26
CA ASN A 166 -2.68 7.96 27.31
C ASN A 166 -1.28 7.58 26.78
N TYR A 167 -1.10 7.48 25.46
CA TYR A 167 0.21 7.25 24.86
C TYR A 167 1.10 8.51 24.89
N TRP A 168 0.51 9.70 24.98
CA TRP A 168 1.20 10.98 24.96
C TRP A 168 1.29 11.69 26.30
N ILE A 169 0.59 11.16 27.31
CA ILE A 169 0.57 11.67 28.69
C ILE A 169 1.58 10.87 29.50
#